data_AF-A0A5D0N201-F1
#
_entry.id   AF-A0A5D0N201-F1
#
_cell.length_a   1.000
_cell.length_b   1.000
_cell.length_c   1.000
_cell.angle_alpha   90.00
_cell.angle_beta   90.00
_cell.angle_gamma   90.00
#
_symmetry.space_group_name_H-M   'P 1'
#
loop_
_entity.id
_entity.type
_entity.pdbx_description
1 polymer ?
#
loop_
_entity_poly.entity_id
_entity_poly.type
_entity_poly.pdbx_seq_one_letter_code
_entity_poly.pdbx_strand_id
1 'polypeptide(L)'
;MLDVLRLEPLLFPAEFTSHRVRILVNGLDVVAAAYPPDGFHGEPVAGFGPSWLLGPDGLAVSLEAREIAVGGSDTTEDELTVRVHQAGSEVIWDCWRLTAIGRVLKEGPEIGLGIFRFDRQAYTHGIAQATGRASRMWPARAVAENLQSVLWGEGYGQDGGAWIRTYVAIRAPEDRTDVVEVSYCARDRSGSRYALPGRYVVTFPIDGTDPVVQAHVIAHRLGHEDLKPLSVHQPHRRRR
;
A
#
# COMPACT_ATOMS: atom_id res chain seq x y z
N MET A 1 23.27 16.78 4.09
CA MET A 1 22.02 16.93 3.33
C MET A 1 20.95 16.21 4.13
N LEU A 2 19.82 16.85 4.38
CA LEU A 2 18.72 16.21 5.11
C LEU A 2 17.90 15.36 4.14
N ASP A 3 17.43 14.22 4.64
CA ASP A 3 16.60 13.28 3.92
C ASP A 3 15.15 13.76 3.85
N VAL A 4 14.44 13.31 2.83
CA VAL A 4 13.04 13.64 2.59
C VAL A 4 12.19 12.39 2.81
N LEU A 5 11.27 12.48 3.76
CA LEU A 5 10.29 11.43 4.05
C LEU A 5 9.02 11.63 3.21
N ARG A 6 8.54 10.54 2.60
CA ARG A 6 7.19 10.44 2.04
C ARG A 6 6.54 9.13 2.50
N LEU A 7 5.31 9.24 3.00
CA LEU A 7 4.52 8.11 3.48
C LEU A 7 3.28 8.00 2.61
N GLU A 8 3.12 6.87 1.90
CA GLU A 8 2.03 6.66 0.95
C GLU A 8 1.06 5.57 1.45
N PRO A 9 -0.15 5.92 1.92
CA PRO A 9 -1.14 4.91 2.30
C PRO A 9 -1.53 4.03 1.10
N LEU A 10 -1.33 2.72 1.23
CA LEU A 10 -1.76 1.69 0.29
C LEU A 10 -3.04 1.05 0.85
N LEU A 11 -4.20 1.37 0.25
CA LEU A 11 -5.49 0.91 0.78
C LEU A 11 -5.64 -0.61 0.64
N PHE A 12 -5.66 -1.15 -0.58
CA PHE A 12 -5.72 -2.59 -0.82
C PHE A 12 -4.75 -2.98 -1.94
N PRO A 13 -3.44 -2.96 -1.67
CA PRO A 13 -2.48 -3.57 -2.59
C PRO A 13 -2.83 -5.05 -2.76
N ALA A 14 -2.64 -5.59 -3.97
CA ALA A 14 -3.04 -6.97 -4.28
C ALA A 14 -2.29 -8.03 -3.52
N GLU A 15 -1.14 -7.59 -3.07
CA GLU A 15 -0.13 -8.33 -2.39
C GLU A 15 -0.45 -8.44 -0.88
N PHE A 16 -1.40 -7.65 -0.35
CA PHE A 16 -1.75 -7.65 1.07
C PHE A 16 -3.25 -7.67 1.31
N THR A 17 -3.65 -8.38 2.35
CA THR A 17 -5.02 -8.48 2.87
C THR A 17 -5.44 -7.26 3.69
N SER A 18 -4.53 -6.31 3.92
CA SER A 18 -4.72 -5.17 4.82
C SER A 18 -4.19 -3.85 4.26
N HIS A 19 -4.64 -2.74 4.83
CA HIS A 19 -4.10 -1.41 4.56
C HIS A 19 -2.64 -1.34 4.98
N ARG A 20 -1.78 -0.92 4.07
CA ARG A 20 -0.34 -0.75 4.29
C ARG A 20 0.06 0.71 4.09
N VAL A 21 1.29 1.04 4.42
CA VAL A 21 1.89 2.34 4.07
C VAL A 21 3.22 2.08 3.41
N ARG A 22 3.44 2.69 2.25
CA ARG A 22 4.74 2.71 1.62
C ARG A 22 5.59 3.79 2.28
N ILE A 23 6.81 3.44 2.71
CA ILE A 23 7.72 4.36 3.37
C ILE A 23 8.86 4.68 2.41
N LEU A 24 8.87 5.90 1.90
CA LEU A 24 9.86 6.38 0.95
C LEU A 24 10.80 7.39 1.62
N VAL A 25 12.10 7.15 1.56
CA VAL A 25 13.13 8.10 2.00
C VAL A 25 14.01 8.45 0.82
N ASN A 26 14.00 9.71 0.39
CA ASN A 26 14.63 10.15 -0.86
C ASN A 26 14.21 9.31 -2.10
N GLY A 27 12.97 8.80 -2.09
CA GLY A 27 12.45 7.91 -3.14
C GLY A 27 12.82 6.43 -3.01
N LEU A 28 13.67 6.06 -2.04
CA LEU A 28 13.94 4.66 -1.70
C LEU A 28 12.79 4.08 -0.88
N ASP A 29 12.23 2.96 -1.33
CA ASP A 29 11.30 2.14 -0.54
C ASP A 29 12.05 1.42 0.58
N VAL A 30 11.95 1.97 1.78
CA VAL A 30 12.76 1.55 2.93
C VAL A 30 12.47 0.11 3.32
N VAL A 31 11.20 -0.29 3.32
CA VAL A 31 10.83 -1.65 3.70
C VAL A 31 11.26 -2.61 2.60
N ALA A 32 10.93 -2.35 1.33
CA ALA A 32 11.35 -3.24 0.26
C ALA A 32 12.87 -3.39 0.15
N ALA A 33 13.65 -2.35 0.48
CA ALA A 33 15.10 -2.37 0.45
C ALA A 33 15.75 -3.21 1.57
N ALA A 34 15.08 -3.38 2.72
CA ALA A 34 15.59 -4.17 3.84
C ALA A 34 15.46 -5.69 3.62
N TYR A 35 14.58 -6.10 2.70
CA TYR A 35 14.27 -7.50 2.41
C TYR A 35 14.91 -7.96 1.10
N PRO A 36 15.04 -9.29 0.89
CA PRO A 36 15.33 -9.85 -0.42
C PRO A 36 14.36 -9.35 -1.51
N PRO A 37 14.77 -9.36 -2.80
CA PRO A 37 13.92 -8.88 -3.90
C PRO A 37 12.58 -9.60 -4.05
N ASP A 38 12.47 -10.84 -3.55
CA ASP A 38 11.28 -11.66 -3.51
C ASP A 38 10.49 -11.53 -2.19
N GLY A 39 10.92 -10.65 -1.29
CA GLY A 39 10.27 -10.37 0.00
C GLY A 39 10.70 -11.34 1.11
N PHE A 40 9.77 -11.70 1.99
CA PHE A 40 10.02 -12.61 3.11
C PHE A 40 9.48 -14.01 2.79
N HIS A 41 10.36 -14.99 2.55
CA HIS A 41 9.98 -16.34 2.12
C HIS A 41 9.07 -16.37 0.86
N GLY A 42 9.24 -15.40 -0.04
CA GLY A 42 8.43 -15.24 -1.25
C GLY A 42 7.14 -14.44 -1.04
N GLU A 43 6.85 -14.03 0.19
CA GLU A 43 5.72 -13.16 0.53
C GLU A 43 6.10 -11.68 0.36
N PRO A 44 5.18 -10.85 -0.16
CA PRO A 44 5.40 -9.42 -0.32
C PRO A 44 5.55 -8.72 1.03
N VAL A 45 6.34 -7.63 1.05
CA VAL A 45 6.61 -6.83 2.25
C VAL A 45 6.32 -5.35 2.02
N ALA A 46 5.80 -4.68 3.03
CA ALA A 46 5.48 -3.25 2.97
C ALA A 46 5.47 -2.66 4.39
N GLY A 47 5.36 -1.34 4.47
CA GLY A 47 5.18 -0.70 5.77
C GLY A 47 3.84 -1.07 6.40
N PHE A 48 3.82 -1.09 7.73
CA PHE A 48 2.64 -1.43 8.51
C PHE A 48 1.47 -0.47 8.30
N GLY A 49 0.30 -0.84 8.81
CA GLY A 49 -0.93 -0.10 8.54
C GLY A 49 -0.91 1.33 9.08
N PRO A 50 -1.72 2.25 8.50
CA PRO A 50 -1.72 3.64 8.92
C PRO A 50 -2.04 3.87 10.40
N SER A 51 -2.90 3.04 11.01
CA SER A 51 -3.22 3.14 12.45
C SER A 51 -2.02 2.87 13.34
N TRP A 52 -1.09 2.03 12.88
CA TRP A 52 0.15 1.72 13.58
C TRP A 52 1.20 2.81 13.35
N LEU A 53 1.53 3.07 12.08
CA LEU A 53 2.61 3.99 11.73
C LEU A 53 2.31 5.46 11.99
N LEU A 54 1.06 5.88 11.84
CA LEU A 54 0.63 7.27 11.98
C LEU A 54 -0.12 7.51 13.32
N GLY A 55 -0.20 6.47 14.14
CA GLY A 55 -0.75 6.52 15.49
C GLY A 55 0.20 7.19 16.50
N PRO A 56 -0.24 7.35 17.76
CA PRO A 56 0.55 8.00 18.81
C PRO A 56 1.88 7.28 19.10
N ASP A 57 1.89 5.95 18.99
CA ASP A 57 3.06 5.11 19.21
C ASP A 57 3.89 4.86 17.94
N GLY A 58 3.42 5.41 16.80
CA GLY A 58 4.09 5.31 15.52
C GLY A 58 5.16 6.37 15.32
N LEU A 59 5.36 6.74 14.05
CA LEU A 59 6.46 7.57 13.57
C LEU A 59 6.44 9.02 14.08
N ALA A 60 5.41 9.45 14.80
CA ALA A 60 5.33 10.79 15.37
C ALA A 60 6.60 11.14 16.17
N VAL A 61 7.03 12.40 16.10
CA VAL A 61 8.22 12.85 16.83
C VAL A 61 7.95 12.80 18.33
N SER A 62 8.81 12.11 19.07
CA SER A 62 8.82 12.08 20.54
C SER A 62 10.13 12.64 21.08
N LEU A 63 10.10 13.13 22.31
CA LEU A 63 11.30 13.56 23.04
C LEU A 63 12.19 12.37 23.42
N GLU A 64 11.60 11.19 23.61
CA GLU A 64 12.32 9.97 23.92
C GLU A 64 12.62 9.17 22.66
N ALA A 65 13.79 8.54 22.63
CA ALA A 65 14.15 7.59 21.57
C ALA A 65 13.25 6.36 21.67
N ARG A 66 12.62 5.97 20.56
CA ARG A 66 11.71 4.82 20.50
C ARG A 66 12.14 3.86 19.39
N GLU A 67 12.06 2.57 19.67
CA GLU A 67 12.13 1.55 18.64
C GLU A 67 10.71 1.35 18.08
N ILE A 68 10.56 1.51 16.77
CA ILE A 68 9.27 1.49 16.07
C ILE A 68 9.33 0.41 15.00
N ALA A 69 8.35 -0.50 15.05
CA ALA A 69 8.11 -1.44 13.99
C ALA A 69 7.51 -0.73 12.78
N VAL A 70 8.21 -0.77 11.65
CA VAL A 70 7.85 0.00 10.47
C VAL A 70 7.25 -0.82 9.34
N GLY A 71 7.55 -2.12 9.26
CA GLY A 71 7.06 -2.95 8.16
C GLY A 71 7.38 -4.42 8.32
N GLY A 72 6.82 -5.21 7.41
CA GLY A 72 6.95 -6.65 7.35
C GLY A 72 6.02 -7.24 6.30
N SER A 73 5.93 -8.56 6.27
CA SER A 73 4.90 -9.24 5.48
C SER A 73 3.52 -9.17 6.14
N ASP A 74 2.52 -9.79 5.51
CA ASP A 74 1.22 -10.06 6.14
C ASP A 74 1.27 -11.19 7.17
N THR A 75 2.38 -11.92 7.23
CA THR A 75 2.61 -12.92 8.28
C THR A 75 2.98 -12.21 9.57
N THR A 76 2.55 -12.72 10.72
CA THR A 76 2.99 -12.22 12.03
C THR A 76 4.42 -12.67 12.37
N GLU A 77 5.16 -13.17 11.38
CA GLU A 77 6.43 -13.84 11.59
C GLU A 77 7.60 -12.89 11.52
N ASP A 78 7.54 -11.80 10.73
CA ASP A 78 8.66 -10.89 10.50
C ASP A 78 8.34 -9.43 10.83
N GLU A 79 9.37 -8.71 11.24
CA GLU A 79 9.26 -7.30 11.59
C GLU A 79 10.58 -6.54 11.37
N LEU A 80 10.50 -5.46 10.59
CA LEU A 80 11.55 -4.46 10.47
C LEU A 80 11.30 -3.34 11.49
N THR A 81 12.24 -3.14 12.41
CA THR A 81 12.21 -2.05 13.39
C THR A 81 13.31 -1.04 13.14
N VAL A 82 13.06 0.20 13.57
CA VAL A 82 14.01 1.32 13.53
C VAL A 82 13.95 2.11 14.82
N ARG A 83 15.08 2.61 15.27
CA ARG A 83 15.12 3.58 16.36
C ARG A 83 14.90 4.98 15.79
N VAL A 84 13.85 5.64 16.27
CA VAL A 84 13.54 7.04 15.95
C VAL A 84 13.81 7.89 17.18
N HIS A 85 14.61 8.93 17.01
CA HIS A 85 14.90 9.88 18.08
C HIS A 85 15.10 11.29 17.54
N GLN A 86 14.91 12.29 18.41
CA GLN A 86 15.12 13.68 18.05
C GLN A 86 16.49 14.15 18.54
N ALA A 87 17.24 14.86 17.68
CA ALA A 87 18.49 15.51 18.02
C ALA A 87 18.43 16.98 17.56
N GLY A 88 18.12 17.89 18.49
CA GLY A 88 17.95 19.30 18.17
C GLY A 88 16.81 19.53 17.18
N SER A 89 17.13 20.03 15.98
CA SER A 89 16.18 20.27 14.89
C SER A 89 16.01 19.08 13.94
N GLU A 90 16.69 17.96 14.20
CA GLU A 90 16.65 16.77 13.35
C GLU A 90 15.86 15.62 13.98
N VAL A 91 15.21 14.82 13.13
CA VAL A 91 14.71 13.49 13.48
C VAL A 91 15.65 12.48 12.85
N ILE A 92 16.15 11.54 13.66
CA ILE A 92 17.15 10.56 13.22
C ILE A 92 16.53 9.16 13.28
N TRP A 93 16.69 8.43 12.18
CA TRP A 93 16.36 7.01 12.07
C TRP A 93 17.65 6.21 11.99
N ASP A 94 17.90 5.34 12.97
CA ASP A 94 19.07 4.48 13.03
C ASP A 94 18.78 3.14 13.71
N CYS A 95 19.83 2.33 13.94
CA CYS A 95 19.73 1.05 14.65
C CYS A 95 18.65 0.12 14.06
N TRP A 96 18.62 -0.01 12.75
CA TRP A 96 17.73 -0.93 12.04
C TRP A 96 17.91 -2.37 12.50
N ARG A 97 16.79 -3.09 12.66
CA ARG A 97 16.78 -4.50 13.01
C ARG A 97 15.67 -5.20 12.24
N LEU A 98 16.00 -6.34 11.63
CA LEU A 98 15.03 -7.24 11.04
C LEU A 98 14.92 -8.47 11.94
N THR A 99 13.72 -8.76 12.41
CA THR A 99 13.46 -9.92 13.25
C THR A 99 12.51 -10.89 12.55
N ALA A 100 12.62 -12.17 12.91
CA ALA A 100 11.61 -13.17 12.61
C ALA A 100 11.36 -14.09 13.81
N ILE A 101 10.10 -14.26 14.20
CA ILE A 101 9.65 -15.08 15.34
C ILE A 101 10.46 -14.72 16.61
N GLY A 102 10.61 -13.41 16.85
CA GLY A 102 11.35 -12.85 17.99
C GLY A 102 12.87 -13.01 17.93
N ARG A 103 13.44 -13.51 16.83
CA ARG A 103 14.90 -13.65 16.64
C ARG A 103 15.42 -12.61 15.67
N VAL A 104 16.58 -12.02 15.95
CA VAL A 104 17.25 -11.10 15.04
C VAL A 104 17.80 -11.88 13.84
N LEU A 105 17.37 -11.52 12.64
CA LEU A 105 17.90 -12.08 11.38
C LEU A 105 19.04 -11.23 10.83
N LYS A 106 18.91 -9.90 10.94
CA LYS A 106 19.90 -8.91 10.51
C LYS A 106 19.81 -7.69 11.42
N GLU A 107 20.93 -6.99 11.60
CA GLU A 107 20.94 -5.73 12.32
C GLU A 107 21.99 -4.75 11.77
N GLY A 108 21.74 -3.46 11.99
CA GLY A 108 22.65 -2.39 11.61
C GLY A 108 22.99 -2.42 10.12
N PRO A 109 24.29 -2.40 9.74
CA PRO A 109 24.70 -2.33 8.33
C PRO A 109 24.22 -3.51 7.47
N GLU A 110 23.98 -4.68 8.05
CA GLU A 110 23.55 -5.89 7.32
C GLU A 110 22.14 -5.76 6.71
N ILE A 111 21.34 -4.84 7.25
CA ILE A 111 20.02 -4.49 6.72
C ILE A 111 20.13 -3.82 5.35
N GLY A 112 21.28 -3.20 5.04
CA GLY A 112 21.44 -2.40 3.82
C GLY A 112 20.80 -1.01 3.91
N LEU A 113 20.37 -0.59 5.11
CA LEU A 113 19.83 0.74 5.38
C LEU A 113 20.83 1.56 6.20
N GLY A 114 21.01 2.81 5.80
CA GLY A 114 21.86 3.77 6.50
C GLY A 114 21.15 4.49 7.64
N ILE A 115 21.84 5.47 8.22
CA ILE A 115 21.24 6.44 9.13
C ILE A 115 20.56 7.52 8.28
N PHE A 116 19.26 7.75 8.52
CA PHE A 116 18.54 8.86 7.91
C PHE A 116 18.39 10.01 8.89
N ARG A 117 18.49 11.24 8.39
CA ARG A 117 18.37 12.49 9.16
C ARG A 117 17.41 13.43 8.45
N PHE A 118 16.28 13.72 9.10
CA PHE A 118 15.23 14.55 8.54
C PHE A 118 15.20 15.91 9.23
N ASP A 119 14.84 16.95 8.48
CA ASP A 119 14.37 18.19 9.11
C ASP A 119 13.09 17.89 9.91
N ARG A 120 13.02 18.33 11.17
CA ARG A 120 11.90 18.04 12.06
C ARG A 120 10.57 18.62 11.56
N GLN A 121 10.57 19.80 10.95
CA GLN A 121 9.35 20.44 10.46
C GLN A 121 8.84 19.71 9.22
N ALA A 122 9.73 19.42 8.26
CA ALA A 122 9.39 18.65 7.07
C ALA A 122 8.90 17.25 7.41
N TYR A 123 9.54 16.57 8.38
CA TYR A 123 9.14 15.26 8.87
C TYR A 123 7.73 15.28 9.48
N THR A 124 7.48 16.21 10.40
CA THR A 124 6.16 16.38 11.02
C THR A 124 5.08 16.70 9.97
N HIS A 125 5.41 17.53 8.99
CA HIS A 125 4.49 17.86 7.89
C HIS A 125 4.16 16.62 7.05
N GLY A 126 5.17 15.81 6.68
CA GLY A 126 4.97 14.57 5.94
C GLY A 126 4.07 13.57 6.68
N ILE A 127 4.25 13.44 7.99
CA ILE A 127 3.35 12.61 8.83
C ILE A 127 1.94 13.19 8.82
N ALA A 128 1.77 14.49 9.08
CA ALA A 128 0.44 15.11 9.11
C ALA A 128 -0.32 14.96 7.77
N GLN A 129 0.39 15.11 6.65
CA GLN A 129 -0.15 14.90 5.31
C GLN A 129 -0.59 13.45 5.13
N ALA A 130 0.24 12.48 5.52
CA ALA A 130 -0.09 11.06 5.46
C ALA A 130 -1.28 10.71 6.38
N THR A 131 -1.37 11.30 7.57
CA THR A 131 -2.48 11.10 8.51
C THR A 131 -3.79 11.62 7.93
N GLY A 132 -3.77 12.81 7.31
CA GLY A 132 -4.94 13.35 6.61
C GLY A 132 -5.43 12.43 5.48
N ARG A 133 -4.50 11.85 4.72
CA ARG A 133 -4.79 10.89 3.65
C ARG A 133 -5.21 9.51 4.16
N ALA A 134 -4.71 9.12 5.33
CA ALA A 134 -5.17 7.94 6.04
C ALA A 134 -6.48 8.17 6.81
N SER A 135 -7.10 9.34 6.70
CA SER A 135 -8.40 9.57 7.34
C SER A 135 -9.51 8.85 6.57
N ARG A 136 -10.42 8.20 7.31
CA ARG A 136 -11.67 7.68 6.74
C ARG A 136 -12.57 8.79 6.19
N MET A 137 -12.32 10.05 6.56
CA MET A 137 -13.01 11.20 6.01
C MET A 137 -12.58 11.55 4.58
N TRP A 138 -11.51 10.94 4.05
CA TRP A 138 -11.10 11.15 2.68
C TRP A 138 -12.01 10.36 1.71
N PRO A 139 -12.72 11.02 0.78
CA PRO A 139 -13.75 10.36 -0.04
C PRO A 139 -13.26 9.17 -0.86
N ALA A 140 -12.08 9.27 -1.50
CA ALA A 140 -11.53 8.17 -2.30
C ALA A 140 -11.25 6.91 -1.46
N ARG A 141 -10.78 7.10 -0.22
CA ARG A 141 -10.60 6.00 0.72
C ARG A 141 -11.93 5.40 1.17
N ALA A 142 -12.91 6.23 1.51
CA ALA A 142 -14.23 5.74 1.91
C ALA A 142 -14.88 4.91 0.80
N VAL A 143 -14.79 5.37 -0.46
CA VAL A 143 -15.30 4.62 -1.62
C VAL A 143 -14.52 3.31 -1.81
N ALA A 144 -13.20 3.31 -1.69
CA ALA A 144 -12.38 2.10 -1.81
C ALA A 144 -12.71 1.06 -0.73
N GLU A 145 -12.86 1.46 0.54
CA GLU A 145 -13.23 0.57 1.66
C GLU A 145 -14.64 -0.03 1.44
N ASN A 146 -15.61 0.77 1.01
CA ASN A 146 -16.96 0.28 0.70
C ASN A 146 -16.98 -0.63 -0.53
N LEU A 147 -16.23 -0.27 -1.58
CA LEU A 147 -16.10 -1.10 -2.78
C LEU A 147 -15.47 -2.45 -2.47
N GLN A 148 -14.46 -2.48 -1.60
CA GLN A 148 -13.96 -3.72 -1.04
C GLN A 148 -15.11 -4.49 -0.37
N SER A 149 -15.82 -3.89 0.59
CA SER A 149 -16.87 -4.61 1.31
C SER A 149 -17.93 -5.21 0.37
N VAL A 150 -18.32 -4.49 -0.68
CA VAL A 150 -19.29 -4.98 -1.68
C VAL A 150 -18.70 -6.14 -2.47
N LEU A 151 -17.52 -5.99 -3.05
CA LEU A 151 -16.90 -7.04 -3.87
C LEU A 151 -16.56 -8.30 -3.07
N TRP A 152 -16.17 -8.16 -1.80
CA TRP A 152 -15.86 -9.29 -0.92
C TRP A 152 -17.12 -9.94 -0.31
N GLY A 153 -18.16 -9.15 -0.02
CA GLY A 153 -19.46 -9.66 0.44
C GLY A 153 -20.22 -10.46 -0.63
N GLU A 154 -20.00 -10.15 -1.91
CA GLU A 154 -20.59 -10.86 -3.06
C GLU A 154 -19.79 -12.11 -3.50
N GLY A 155 -18.67 -12.41 -2.83
CA GLY A 155 -17.79 -13.52 -3.18
C GLY A 155 -16.86 -13.17 -4.34
N TYR A 156 -15.55 -13.11 -4.06
CA TYR A 156 -14.52 -12.87 -5.08
C TYR A 156 -14.52 -13.99 -6.13
N GLY A 157 -15.22 -13.71 -7.22
CA GLY A 157 -15.50 -14.64 -8.29
C GLY A 157 -16.85 -14.29 -8.89
N GLN A 158 -16.97 -13.10 -9.51
CA GLN A 158 -18.16 -12.81 -10.30
C GLN A 158 -18.11 -13.64 -11.60
N ASP A 159 -18.47 -14.91 -11.45
CA ASP A 159 -18.60 -15.92 -12.48
C ASP A 159 -19.89 -15.76 -13.32
N GLY A 160 -20.52 -14.58 -13.23
CA GLY A 160 -21.84 -14.28 -13.80
C GLY A 160 -21.86 -13.73 -15.22
N GLY A 161 -20.70 -13.54 -15.86
CA GLY A 161 -20.60 -12.97 -17.22
C GLY A 161 -19.74 -13.77 -18.20
N ALA A 162 -19.47 -13.20 -19.37
CA ALA A 162 -18.59 -13.78 -20.40
C ALA A 162 -17.10 -13.91 -19.96
N TRP A 163 -16.75 -13.42 -18.78
CA TRP A 163 -15.37 -13.27 -18.28
C TRP A 163 -15.26 -13.79 -16.85
N ILE A 164 -14.12 -14.42 -16.54
CA ILE A 164 -13.69 -14.63 -15.15
C ILE A 164 -12.84 -13.42 -14.76
N ARG A 165 -13.34 -12.59 -13.84
CA ARG A 165 -12.61 -11.45 -13.27
C ARG A 165 -12.14 -11.84 -11.88
N THR A 166 -10.83 -11.82 -11.69
CA THR A 166 -10.23 -11.87 -10.35
C THR A 166 -9.78 -10.46 -10.05
N TYR A 167 -10.45 -9.76 -9.14
CA TYR A 167 -9.95 -8.45 -8.70
C TYR A 167 -8.66 -8.67 -7.91
N VAL A 168 -7.70 -7.80 -8.17
CA VAL A 168 -6.33 -7.93 -7.73
C VAL A 168 -6.08 -6.86 -6.67
N ALA A 169 -6.44 -5.61 -6.89
CA ALA A 169 -6.19 -4.52 -5.94
C ALA A 169 -7.25 -3.42 -6.04
N ILE A 170 -7.48 -2.68 -4.96
CA ILE A 170 -8.22 -1.40 -4.98
C ILE A 170 -7.32 -0.33 -4.35
N ARG A 171 -7.08 0.77 -5.06
CA ARG A 171 -6.14 1.84 -4.64
C ARG A 171 -6.80 3.20 -4.77
N ALA A 172 -6.35 4.15 -3.97
CA ALA A 172 -6.60 5.58 -4.18
C ALA A 172 -5.23 6.26 -4.33
N PRO A 173 -4.79 6.56 -5.57
CA PRO A 173 -3.46 7.12 -5.81
C PRO A 173 -3.28 8.48 -5.13
N GLU A 174 -2.08 8.73 -4.60
CA GLU A 174 -1.80 9.97 -3.88
C GLU A 174 -1.72 11.22 -4.77
N ASP A 175 -1.30 11.05 -6.03
CA ASP A 175 -1.15 12.10 -7.03
C ASP A 175 -2.47 12.41 -7.75
N ARG A 176 -3.47 11.52 -7.60
CA ARG A 176 -4.81 11.63 -8.19
C ARG A 176 -5.84 11.41 -7.11
N THR A 177 -6.04 12.44 -6.30
CA THR A 177 -6.86 12.37 -5.08
C THR A 177 -8.36 12.21 -5.34
N ASP A 178 -8.77 12.37 -6.58
CA ASP A 178 -10.11 12.36 -7.11
C ASP A 178 -10.44 11.04 -7.84
N VAL A 179 -9.64 9.98 -7.68
CA VAL A 179 -9.92 8.68 -8.31
C VAL A 179 -9.73 7.48 -7.38
N VAL A 180 -10.44 6.40 -7.70
CA VAL A 180 -10.17 5.05 -7.21
C VAL A 180 -9.71 4.19 -8.39
N GLU A 181 -8.61 3.48 -8.20
CA GLU A 181 -8.09 2.51 -9.15
C GLU A 181 -8.45 1.09 -8.74
N VAL A 182 -8.94 0.31 -9.71
CA VAL A 182 -9.21 -1.10 -9.53
C VAL A 182 -8.33 -1.89 -10.48
N SER A 183 -7.48 -2.73 -9.90
CA SER A 183 -6.68 -3.71 -10.64
C SER A 183 -7.43 -5.03 -10.71
N TYR A 184 -7.48 -5.66 -11.88
CA TYR A 184 -8.10 -6.97 -12.06
C TYR A 184 -7.39 -7.80 -13.13
N CYS A 185 -7.41 -9.12 -12.95
CA CYS A 185 -7.07 -10.08 -14.00
C CYS A 185 -8.37 -10.49 -14.68
N ALA A 186 -8.37 -10.48 -16.02
CA ALA A 186 -9.50 -10.97 -16.80
C ALA A 186 -9.06 -12.18 -17.62
N ARG A 187 -9.80 -13.29 -17.51
CA ARG A 187 -9.66 -14.46 -18.37
C ARG A 187 -10.91 -14.65 -19.21
N ASP A 188 -10.73 -14.87 -20.51
CA ASP A 188 -11.83 -15.25 -21.40
C ASP A 188 -12.28 -16.69 -21.10
N ARG A 189 -13.59 -16.91 -20.97
CA ARG A 189 -14.17 -18.26 -20.90
C ARG A 189 -14.23 -18.95 -22.27
N SER A 190 -14.16 -18.19 -23.37
CA SER A 190 -14.33 -18.69 -24.75
C SER A 190 -13.06 -19.32 -25.36
N GLY A 191 -11.90 -19.18 -24.71
CA GLY A 191 -10.62 -19.69 -25.23
C GLY A 191 -10.11 -19.00 -26.52
N SER A 192 -10.76 -17.93 -26.98
CA SER A 192 -10.35 -17.22 -28.20
C SER A 192 -9.26 -16.16 -27.94
N ARG A 193 -8.28 -16.14 -28.85
CA ARG A 193 -6.91 -15.58 -28.73
C ARG A 193 -6.77 -14.05 -28.62
N TYR A 194 -7.81 -13.27 -28.34
CA TYR A 194 -7.72 -11.79 -28.36
C TYR A 194 -7.69 -11.11 -26.99
N ALA A 195 -7.60 -11.85 -25.87
CA ALA A 195 -7.40 -11.27 -24.55
C ALA A 195 -5.95 -11.51 -24.09
N LEU A 196 -5.13 -10.46 -24.08
CA LEU A 196 -3.76 -10.55 -23.57
C LEU A 196 -3.82 -10.92 -22.08
N PRO A 197 -3.25 -12.06 -21.65
CA PRO A 197 -3.15 -12.39 -20.23
C PRO A 197 -2.32 -11.30 -19.53
N GLY A 198 -2.81 -10.80 -18.41
CA GLY A 198 -2.17 -9.72 -17.68
C GLY A 198 -3.12 -9.02 -16.72
N ARG A 199 -2.56 -8.04 -16.01
CA ARG A 199 -3.28 -7.18 -15.06
C ARG A 199 -3.84 -5.98 -15.83
N TYR A 200 -5.09 -5.65 -15.59
CA TYR A 200 -5.75 -4.45 -16.10
C TYR A 200 -5.96 -3.49 -14.94
N VAL A 201 -5.79 -2.19 -15.19
CA VAL A 201 -6.06 -1.13 -14.20
C VAL A 201 -7.09 -0.19 -14.80
N VAL A 202 -8.22 -0.03 -14.12
CA VAL A 202 -9.28 0.93 -14.46
C VAL A 202 -9.38 1.98 -13.36
N THR A 203 -9.63 3.23 -13.73
CA THR A 203 -9.81 4.36 -12.82
C THR A 203 -11.26 4.83 -12.82
N PHE A 204 -11.82 5.08 -11.64
CA PHE A 204 -13.14 5.69 -11.47
C PHE A 204 -13.00 7.04 -10.76
N PRO A 205 -13.62 8.12 -11.27
CA PRO A 205 -13.59 9.42 -10.61
C PRO A 205 -14.43 9.40 -9.33
N ILE A 206 -14.06 10.21 -8.35
CA ILE A 206 -14.83 10.49 -7.14
C ILE A 206 -15.64 11.75 -7.39
N ASP A 207 -16.96 11.61 -7.44
CA ASP A 207 -17.88 12.65 -7.91
C ASP A 207 -18.64 13.38 -6.78
N GLY A 208 -18.29 13.10 -5.52
CA GLY A 208 -18.93 13.69 -4.34
C GLY A 208 -20.25 13.04 -3.95
N THR A 209 -20.70 12.01 -4.67
CA THR A 209 -21.81 11.14 -4.23
C THR A 209 -21.46 10.44 -2.92
N ASP A 210 -22.48 10.04 -2.16
CA ASP A 210 -22.28 9.20 -0.96
C ASP A 210 -21.35 8.01 -1.26
N PRO A 211 -20.29 7.77 -0.46
CA PRO A 211 -19.29 6.75 -0.76
C PRO A 211 -19.85 5.34 -0.90
N VAL A 212 -20.92 5.00 -0.17
CA VAL A 212 -21.58 3.69 -0.25
C VAL A 212 -22.29 3.56 -1.59
N VAL A 213 -23.05 4.58 -1.98
CA VAL A 213 -23.76 4.61 -3.27
C VAL A 213 -22.76 4.52 -4.42
N GLN A 214 -21.68 5.31 -4.38
CA GLN A 214 -20.68 5.32 -5.44
C GLN A 214 -19.96 3.96 -5.54
N ALA A 215 -19.66 3.32 -4.41
CA ALA A 215 -19.08 1.97 -4.39
C ALA A 215 -19.98 0.93 -5.08
N HIS A 216 -21.29 0.96 -4.85
CA HIS A 216 -22.23 0.03 -5.51
C HIS A 216 -22.32 0.29 -7.03
N VAL A 217 -22.30 1.55 -7.46
CA VAL A 217 -22.26 1.90 -8.88
C VAL A 217 -20.99 1.36 -9.52
N ILE A 218 -19.83 1.56 -8.88
CA ILE A 218 -18.55 1.04 -9.39
C ILE A 218 -18.58 -0.50 -9.45
N ALA A 219 -19.06 -1.18 -8.40
CA ALA A 219 -19.19 -2.64 -8.37
C ALA A 219 -20.10 -3.16 -9.49
N HIS A 220 -21.25 -2.51 -9.73
CA HIS A 220 -22.15 -2.86 -10.82
C HIS A 220 -21.45 -2.77 -12.19
N ARG A 221 -20.72 -1.67 -12.45
CA ARG A 221 -19.96 -1.49 -13.70
C ARG A 221 -18.87 -2.55 -13.84
N LEU A 222 -18.15 -2.85 -12.76
CA LEU A 222 -17.14 -3.91 -12.71
C LEU A 222 -17.74 -5.30 -12.96
N GLY A 223 -19.01 -5.55 -12.66
CA GLY A 223 -19.67 -6.83 -12.96
C GLY A 223 -20.25 -6.93 -14.37
N HIS A 224 -20.71 -5.83 -14.94
CA HIS A 224 -21.60 -5.87 -16.12
C HIS A 224 -21.03 -5.21 -17.39
N GLU A 225 -20.06 -4.30 -17.28
CA GLU A 225 -19.48 -3.59 -18.43
C GLU A 225 -18.17 -4.22 -18.91
N ASP A 226 -17.85 -4.13 -20.21
CA ASP A 226 -16.48 -4.39 -20.70
C ASP A 226 -15.62 -3.14 -20.50
N LEU A 227 -14.79 -3.19 -19.45
CA LEU A 227 -13.93 -2.06 -19.06
C LEU A 227 -12.56 -2.09 -19.75
N LYS A 228 -12.23 -3.10 -20.56
CA LYS A 228 -10.93 -3.16 -21.25
C LYS A 228 -10.60 -1.92 -22.08
N PRO A 229 -11.53 -1.31 -22.84
CA PRO A 229 -11.24 -0.10 -23.60
C PRO A 229 -10.85 1.10 -22.72
N LEU A 230 -11.23 1.07 -21.44
CA LEU A 230 -10.96 2.11 -20.45
C LEU A 230 -9.79 1.74 -19.51
N SER A 231 -9.27 0.52 -19.63
CA SER A 231 -8.24 -0.03 -18.75
C SER A 231 -6.85 0.10 -19.37
N VAL A 232 -5.87 0.39 -18.52
CA VAL A 232 -4.45 0.25 -18.86
C VAL A 232 -4.06 -1.22 -18.72
N HIS A 233 -3.53 -1.83 -19.78
CA HIS A 233 -3.03 -3.21 -19.75
C HIS A 233 -1.58 -3.27 -19.28
N GLN A 234 -1.32 -4.11 -18.28
CA GLN A 234 0.01 -4.43 -17.77
C GLN A 234 0.30 -5.91 -18.08
N PRO A 235 1.14 -6.20 -19.09
CA PRO A 235 1.45 -7.58 -19.46
C PRO A 235 2.18 -8.29 -18.32
N HIS A 236 1.94 -9.59 -18.20
CA HIS A 236 2.65 -10.42 -17.23
C HIS A 236 4.16 -10.33 -17.51
N ARG A 237 4.94 -9.72 -16.58
CA ARG A 237 6.40 -9.82 -16.66
C ARG A 237 6.76 -11.28 -16.42
N ARG A 238 7.31 -11.96 -17.44
CA ARG A 238 7.95 -13.26 -17.24
C ARG A 238 9.10 -13.05 -16.26
N ARG A 239 9.04 -13.70 -15.10
CA ARG A 239 10.23 -13.88 -14.25
C ARG A 239 11.29 -14.57 -15.13
N ARG A 240 12.46 -13.93 -15.29
CA ARG A 240 13.63 -14.55 -15.91
C ARG A 240 14.36 -15.36 -14.84
#